data_AF-A0A8J5GNE4-F1
#
_entry.id   AF-A0A8J5GNE4-F1
#
_cell.length_a   1.000
_cell.length_b   1.000
_cell.length_c   1.000
_cell.angle_alpha   90.00
_cell.angle_beta   90.00
_cell.angle_gamma   90.00
#
_symmetry.space_group_name_H-M   'P 1'
#
loop_
_entity.id
_entity.type
_entity.pdbx_description
1 polymer ?
#
loop_
_entity_poly.entity_id
_entity_poly.type
_entity_poly.pdbx_seq_one_letter_code
_entity_poly.pdbx_strand_id
1 'polypeptide(L)'
;MAMEGSVIACQTPSDWNRQILLANAARKLVVVDFTAPWCGPCRVIAPLFSELAEKFPGVIFLRVDVNQLKRVAMDLEVETLPTFVFLKEGRVVDRIVGARKDELPKKVVLHMPKYY
;
A
#
# COMPACT_ATOMS: atom_id res chain seq x y z
N MET A 1 15.51 0.31 9.34
CA MET A 1 14.38 0.82 10.14
C MET A 1 13.37 1.40 9.17
N ALA A 2 12.19 0.81 9.06
CA ALA A 2 11.08 1.44 8.35
C ALA A 2 10.62 2.62 9.23
N MET A 3 10.63 3.83 8.69
CA MET A 3 10.13 5.00 9.42
C MET A 3 8.61 4.86 9.51
N GLU A 4 8.12 4.59 10.72
CA GLU A 4 6.69 4.54 11.01
C GLU A 4 6.09 5.92 10.72
N GLY A 5 4.91 5.96 10.09
CA GLY A 5 4.26 7.24 9.76
C GLY A 5 4.50 7.77 8.34
N SER A 6 5.23 7.06 7.48
CA SER A 6 5.59 7.54 6.14
C SER A 6 5.28 6.53 5.04
N VAL A 7 5.00 7.03 3.83
CA VAL A 7 4.87 6.19 2.63
C VAL A 7 6.25 5.78 2.13
N ILE A 8 6.47 4.48 1.99
CA ILE A 8 7.74 3.91 1.54
C ILE A 8 7.62 3.60 0.04
N ALA A 9 8.41 4.29 -0.78
CA ALA A 9 8.51 3.98 -2.21
C ALA A 9 9.35 2.70 -2.42
N CYS A 10 8.73 1.66 -2.97
CA CYS A 10 9.44 0.45 -3.40
C CYS A 10 9.86 0.62 -4.86
N GLN A 11 11.16 0.77 -5.10
CA GLN A 11 11.72 0.98 -6.45
C GLN A 11 12.32 -0.31 -7.03
N THR A 12 12.73 -1.25 -6.17
CA THR A 12 13.35 -2.52 -6.58
C THR A 12 12.60 -3.73 -5.99
N PRO A 13 12.73 -4.93 -6.60
CA PRO A 13 12.18 -6.16 -6.02
C PRO A 13 12.74 -6.47 -4.63
N SER A 14 14.00 -6.09 -4.37
CA SER A 14 14.64 -6.25 -3.08
C SER A 14 14.00 -5.37 -2.01
N ASP A 15 13.63 -4.12 -2.34
CA ASP A 15 12.89 -3.24 -1.43
C ASP A 15 11.54 -3.82 -1.09
N TRP A 16 10.79 -4.25 -2.11
CA TRP A 16 9.50 -4.90 -1.94
C TRP A 16 9.60 -6.11 -0.99
N ASN A 17 10.47 -7.07 -1.30
CA ASN A 17 10.65 -8.28 -0.50
C ASN A 17 11.03 -7.95 0.94
N ARG A 18 11.94 -6.98 1.14
CA ARG A 18 12.35 -6.54 2.47
C ARG A 18 11.18 -5.99 3.27
N GLN A 19 10.37 -5.11 2.69
CA GLN A 19 9.23 -4.51 3.38
C GLN A 19 8.17 -5.56 3.74
N ILE A 20 7.86 -6.47 2.82
CA ILE A 20 6.89 -7.55 3.08
C ILE A 20 7.38 -8.50 4.17
N LEU A 21 8.67 -8.88 4.18
CA LEU A 21 9.24 -9.72 5.24
C LEU A 21 9.17 -9.03 6.61
N LEU A 22 9.54 -7.76 6.69
CA LEU A 22 9.47 -6.97 7.93
C LEU A 22 8.03 -6.83 8.43
N ALA A 23 7.09 -6.55 7.52
CA ALA A 23 5.67 -6.43 7.85
C ALA A 23 5.09 -7.73 8.39
N ASN A 24 5.41 -8.87 7.75
CA ASN A 24 4.94 -10.18 8.17
C ASN A 24 5.51 -10.57 9.53
N ALA A 25 6.79 -10.33 9.77
CA ALA A 25 7.43 -10.58 11.06
C ALA A 25 6.77 -9.76 12.19
N ALA A 26 6.39 -8.52 11.90
CA ALA A 26 5.70 -7.63 12.83
C ALA A 26 4.17 -7.81 12.87
N ARG A 27 3.60 -8.70 12.04
CA ARG A 27 2.16 -8.90 11.84
C ARG A 27 1.38 -7.59 11.58
N LYS A 28 2.03 -6.63 10.92
CA LYS A 28 1.44 -5.35 10.56
C LYS A 28 0.61 -5.47 9.28
N LEU A 29 -0.45 -4.68 9.19
CA LEU A 29 -1.16 -4.46 7.92
C LEU A 29 -0.23 -3.71 6.96
N VAL A 30 -0.21 -4.12 5.70
CA VAL A 30 0.45 -3.39 4.61
C VAL A 30 -0.61 -2.90 3.65
N VAL A 31 -0.54 -1.63 3.26
CA VAL A 31 -1.39 -1.05 2.22
C VAL A 31 -0.48 -0.57 1.11
N VAL A 32 -0.70 -1.09 -0.10
CA VAL A 32 0.15 -0.82 -1.26
C VAL A 32 -0.62 0.03 -2.28
N ASP A 33 -0.13 1.23 -2.56
CA ASP A 33 -0.58 2.10 -3.65
C ASP A 33 0.16 1.75 -4.94
N PHE A 34 -0.52 1.05 -5.84
CA PHE A 34 -0.03 0.83 -7.20
C PHE A 34 -0.36 2.04 -8.07
N THR A 35 0.69 2.67 -8.60
CA THR A 35 0.62 3.98 -9.24
C THR A 35 1.49 4.05 -10.50
N ALA A 36 1.39 5.17 -11.22
CA ALA A 36 2.27 5.53 -12.33
C ALA A 36 2.36 7.06 -12.47
N PRO A 37 3.48 7.62 -12.98
CA PRO A 37 3.66 9.07 -13.11
C PRO A 37 2.68 9.72 -14.09
N TRP A 38 2.22 8.97 -15.09
CA TRP A 38 1.26 9.41 -16.09
C TRP A 38 -0.21 9.29 -15.63
N CYS A 39 -0.46 8.69 -14.46
CA CYS A 39 -1.80 8.48 -13.94
C CYS A 39 -2.33 9.75 -13.22
N GLY A 40 -3.28 10.44 -13.85
CA GLY A 40 -3.98 11.60 -13.28
C GLY A 40 -4.64 11.32 -11.93
N PRO A 41 -5.54 10.32 -11.84
CA PRO A 41 -6.23 9.98 -10.58
C PRO A 41 -5.27 9.60 -9.44
N CYS A 42 -4.14 8.99 -9.76
CA CYS A 42 -3.12 8.63 -8.77
C CYS A 42 -2.54 9.86 -8.07
N ARG A 43 -2.25 10.93 -8.82
CA ARG A 43 -1.78 12.21 -8.25
C ARG A 43 -2.80 12.85 -7.31
N VAL A 44 -4.09 12.70 -7.60
CA VAL A 44 -5.18 13.27 -6.79
C VAL A 44 -5.33 12.59 -5.44
N ILE A 45 -5.09 11.28 -5.35
CA ILE A 45 -5.24 10.51 -4.11
C ILE A 45 -3.94 10.34 -3.32
N ALA A 46 -2.78 10.55 -3.95
CA ALA A 46 -1.47 10.52 -3.31
C ALA A 46 -1.36 11.33 -1.99
N PRO A 47 -1.87 12.57 -1.87
CA PRO A 47 -1.78 13.31 -0.61
C PRO A 47 -2.57 12.63 0.52
N LEU A 48 -3.80 12.17 0.23
CA LEU A 48 -4.60 11.41 1.20
C LEU A 48 -3.86 10.15 1.66
N PHE A 49 -3.21 9.43 0.73
CA PHE A 49 -2.44 8.24 1.08
C PHE A 49 -1.28 8.56 2.02
N SER A 50 -0.60 9.68 1.83
CA SER A 50 0.44 10.17 2.75
C SER A 50 -0.13 10.54 4.12
N GLU A 51 -1.25 11.29 4.16
CA GLU A 51 -1.92 11.65 5.42
C GLU A 51 -2.35 10.41 6.22
N LEU A 52 -2.79 9.34 5.54
CA LEU A 52 -3.13 8.08 6.19
C LEU A 52 -1.87 7.39 6.75
N ALA A 53 -0.73 7.46 6.06
CA ALA A 53 0.51 6.93 6.59
C ALA A 53 0.90 7.61 7.90
N GLU A 54 0.81 8.94 7.96
CA GLU A 54 1.09 9.73 9.16
C GLU A 54 0.11 9.42 10.29
N LYS A 55 -1.18 9.26 9.98
CA LYS A 55 -2.24 8.98 10.95
C LYS A 55 -2.19 7.56 11.52
N PHE A 56 -1.67 6.61 10.75
CA PHE A 56 -1.67 5.18 11.12
C PHE A 56 -0.24 4.60 11.12
N PRO A 57 0.64 5.01 12.06
CA PRO A 57 2.04 4.53 12.11
C PRO A 57 2.18 3.02 12.38
N GLY A 58 1.12 2.38 12.89
CA GLY A 58 1.03 0.92 13.06
C GLY A 58 0.78 0.15 11.76
N VAL A 59 0.49 0.84 10.66
CA VAL A 59 0.25 0.28 9.32
C VAL A 59 1.41 0.67 8.41
N ILE A 60 1.82 -0.24 7.54
CA ILE A 60 2.90 0.01 6.58
C ILE A 60 2.29 0.45 5.26
N PHE A 61 2.62 1.66 4.81
CA PHE A 61 2.15 2.19 3.54
C PHE A 61 3.27 2.11 2.50
N LEU A 62 3.05 1.34 1.45
CA LEU A 62 3.98 1.18 0.34
C LEU A 62 3.44 1.86 -0.90
N ARG A 63 4.32 2.43 -1.71
CA ARG A 63 4.01 2.89 -3.06
C ARG A 63 4.82 2.08 -4.06
N VAL A 64 4.15 1.58 -5.09
CA VAL A 64 4.75 0.79 -6.17
C VAL A 64 4.41 1.43 -7.50
N ASP A 65 5.44 1.84 -8.24
CA ASP A 65 5.30 2.22 -9.64
C ASP A 65 5.21 0.96 -10.50
N VAL A 66 4.09 0.78 -11.21
CA VAL A 66 3.87 -0.43 -12.03
C VAL A 66 4.83 -0.53 -13.22
N ASN A 67 5.41 0.58 -13.68
CA ASN A 67 6.42 0.56 -14.73
C ASN A 67 7.76 0.02 -14.20
N GLN A 68 8.08 0.27 -12.93
CA GLN A 68 9.32 -0.19 -12.27
C GLN A 68 9.20 -1.63 -11.76
N LEU A 69 8.07 -1.97 -11.13
CA LEU A 69 7.85 -3.28 -10.51
C LEU A 69 6.69 -4.03 -11.17
N LYS A 70 6.77 -4.20 -12.49
CA LYS A 70 5.76 -4.88 -13.31
C LYS A 70 5.36 -6.25 -12.74
N ARG A 71 6.36 -7.05 -12.35
CA ARG A 71 6.13 -8.40 -11.83
C ARG A 71 5.31 -8.39 -10.54
N VAL A 72 5.61 -7.48 -9.61
CA VAL A 72 4.85 -7.32 -8.36
C VAL A 72 3.40 -6.92 -8.66
N ALA A 73 3.19 -6.00 -9.60
CA ALA A 73 1.85 -5.61 -10.03
C ALA A 73 1.09 -6.79 -10.66
N MET A 74 1.75 -7.61 -11.47
CA MET A 74 1.17 -8.82 -12.07
C MET A 74 0.84 -9.89 -11.02
N ASP A 75 1.76 -10.18 -10.10
CA ASP A 75 1.56 -11.18 -9.02
C ASP A 75 0.39 -10.79 -8.10
N LEU A 76 0.08 -9.50 -8.00
CA LEU A 76 -1.05 -8.96 -7.24
C LEU A 76 -2.26 -8.58 -8.11
N GLU A 77 -2.26 -9.01 -9.38
CA GLU A 77 -3.38 -8.88 -10.31
C GLU A 77 -3.85 -7.43 -10.51
N VAL A 78 -2.90 -6.49 -10.60
CA VAL A 78 -3.20 -5.07 -10.76
C VAL A 78 -3.35 -4.73 -12.24
N GLU A 79 -4.59 -4.46 -12.64
CA GLU A 79 -4.94 -4.15 -14.03
C GLU A 79 -5.27 -2.66 -14.25
N THR A 80 -5.66 -1.93 -13.19
CA THR A 80 -6.12 -0.54 -13.26
C THR A 80 -5.40 0.31 -12.22
N LEU A 81 -5.17 1.60 -12.53
CA LEU A 81 -4.51 2.54 -11.62
C LEU A 81 -5.42 3.70 -11.20
N PRO A 82 -5.29 4.20 -9.96
CA PRO A 82 -4.56 3.54 -8.86
C PRO A 82 -5.29 2.28 -8.39
N THR A 83 -4.56 1.31 -7.87
CA THR A 83 -5.15 0.19 -7.12
C THR A 83 -4.47 0.12 -5.76
N PHE A 84 -5.27 0.00 -4.71
CA PHE A 84 -4.79 -0.19 -3.35
C PHE A 84 -4.98 -1.65 -2.95
N VAL A 85 -3.91 -2.33 -2.57
CA VAL A 85 -3.95 -3.72 -2.11
C VAL A 85 -3.62 -3.76 -0.63
N PHE A 86 -4.45 -4.47 0.14
CA PHE A 86 -4.28 -4.67 1.57
C PHE A 86 -3.70 -6.06 1.79
N LEU A 87 -2.52 -6.14 2.39
CA LEU A 87 -1.81 -7.38 2.68
C LEU A 87 -1.66 -7.57 4.19
N LYS A 88 -1.87 -8.80 4.64
CA LYS A 88 -1.58 -9.22 6.01
C LYS A 88 -1.01 -10.63 5.98
N GLU A 89 0.14 -10.81 6.62
CA GLU A 89 0.81 -12.12 6.73
C GLU A 89 0.99 -12.80 5.36
N GLY A 90 1.39 -12.02 4.36
CA GLY A 90 1.60 -12.47 2.98
C GLY A 90 0.34 -12.74 2.16
N ARG A 91 -0.86 -12.45 2.67
CA ARG A 91 -2.13 -12.68 1.96
C ARG A 91 -2.84 -11.36 1.66
N VAL A 92 -3.48 -11.30 0.49
CA VAL A 92 -4.41 -10.22 0.14
C VAL A 92 -5.67 -10.37 0.98
N VAL A 93 -5.97 -9.37 1.80
CA VAL A 93 -7.18 -9.32 2.64
C VAL A 93 -8.24 -8.40 2.06
N ASP A 94 -7.84 -7.43 1.23
CA ASP A 94 -8.76 -6.52 0.56
C ASP A 94 -8.09 -5.80 -0.63
N ARG A 95 -8.91 -5.18 -1.49
CA ARG A 95 -8.46 -4.30 -2.57
C ARG A 95 -9.45 -3.17 -2.85
N ILE A 96 -8.93 -2.06 -3.38
CA ILE A 96 -9.71 -0.93 -3.89
C ILE A 96 -9.17 -0.58 -5.27
N VAL A 97 -10.06 -0.50 -6.25
CA VAL A 97 -9.72 -0.06 -7.60
C VAL A 97 -10.20 1.37 -7.83
N GLY A 98 -9.29 2.23 -8.28
CA GLY A 98 -9.52 3.64 -8.54
C GLY A 98 -9.32 4.55 -7.33
N ALA A 99 -9.39 5.86 -7.57
CA ALA A 99 -9.17 6.90 -6.55
C ALA A 99 -10.40 7.09 -5.62
N ARG A 100 -10.71 6.09 -4.80
CA ARG A 100 -11.86 6.09 -3.86
C ARG A 100 -11.51 6.75 -2.52
N LYS A 101 -11.59 8.09 -2.46
CA LYS A 101 -11.20 8.88 -1.27
C LYS A 101 -11.96 8.52 0.01
N ASP A 102 -13.26 8.21 -0.08
CA ASP A 102 -14.08 7.88 1.09
C ASP A 102 -13.90 6.43 1.57
N GLU A 103 -13.53 5.52 0.67
CA GLU A 103 -13.46 4.09 0.94
C GLU A 103 -12.10 3.69 1.53
N LEU A 104 -11.02 4.28 0.99
CA LEU A 104 -9.65 4.02 1.42
C LEU A 104 -9.45 4.12 2.95
N PRO A 105 -9.79 5.23 3.62
CA PRO A 105 -9.64 5.33 5.08
C PRO A 105 -10.48 4.31 5.84
N LYS A 106 -11.70 4.01 5.36
CA LYS A 106 -12.61 3.05 6.02
C LYS A 106 -12.03 1.64 6.00
N LYS A 107 -11.48 1.21 4.86
CA LYS A 107 -10.84 -0.11 4.73
C LYS A 107 -9.53 -0.21 5.53
N VAL A 108 -8.75 0.87 5.62
CA VAL A 108 -7.58 0.91 6.52
C VAL A 108 -8.00 0.62 7.96
N VAL A 109 -9.01 1.32 8.47
CA VAL A 109 -9.51 1.11 9.84
C VAL A 109 -10.11 -0.29 10.02
N LEU A 110 -10.82 -0.80 9.01
CA LEU A 110 -11.44 -2.13 9.05
C LEU A 110 -10.41 -3.26 9.22
N HIS A 111 -9.28 -3.18 8.51
CA HIS A 111 -8.26 -4.23 8.48
C HIS A 111 -7.10 -4.01 9.45
N MET A 112 -7.06 -2.86 10.12
CA MET A 112 -6.07 -2.59 11.15
C MET A 112 -6.21 -3.64 12.27
N PRO A 113 -5.09 -4.17 12.80
CA PRO A 113 -5.15 -5.08 13.94
C PRO A 113 -5.86 -4.38 15.11
N LYS A 114 -7.00 -4.93 15.52
CA LYS A 114 -7.68 -4.55 16.76
C LYS A 114 -6.84 -5.11 17.90
N TYR A 115 -5.91 -4.30 18.41
CA TYR A 115 -5.32 -4.58 19.72
C TYR A 115 -6.43 -4.35 20.75
N TYR A 116 -6.92 -5.45 21.33
CA TYR A 116 -7.72 -5.44 22.56
C TYR A 116 -6.78 -5.67 23.73
#